data_AF-A0A2V8ME76-F1
#
_entry.id   AF-A0A2V8ME76-F1
#
_cell.length_a   1.000
_cell.length_b   1.000
_cell.length_c   1.000
_cell.angle_alpha   90.00
_cell.angle_beta   90.00
_cell.angle_gamma   90.00
#
_symmetry.space_group_name_H-M   'P 1'
#
loop_
_entity.id
_entity.type
_entity.pdbx_description
1 polymer ?
#
loop_
_entity_poly.entity_id
_entity_poly.type
_entity_poly.pdbx_seq_one_letter_code
_entity_poly.pdbx_strand_id
1 'polypeptide(L)'
;MAASLVTNGAIDGDAFRAAHGEIFATFSKIQPFLEDLRAASHEPEFCKHIEAVVLAAPDAEAILTRRREAIRAAAQRLKAASTDESGNKESER
;
A
#
# COMPACT_ATOMS: atom_id res chain seq x y z
N MET A 1 11.18 -1.89 13.06
CA MET A 1 11.21 -1.94 11.57
C MET A 1 12.03 -0.78 11.04
N ALA A 2 12.61 -0.86 9.84
CA ALA A 2 13.52 0.16 9.31
C ALA A 2 12.94 1.60 9.32
N ALA A 3 11.63 1.76 9.11
CA ALA A 3 10.95 3.07 9.21
C ALA A 3 11.12 3.76 10.58
N SER A 4 11.26 3.00 11.68
CA SER A 4 11.48 3.61 13.01
C SER A 4 12.88 4.23 13.14
N LEU A 5 13.86 3.77 12.36
CA LEU A 5 15.19 4.38 12.32
C LEU A 5 15.13 5.74 11.62
N VAL A 6 14.25 5.91 10.63
CA VAL A 6 14.00 7.20 9.97
C VAL A 6 13.32 8.18 10.92
N THR A 7 12.22 7.77 11.56
CA THR A 7 11.48 8.67 12.46
C THR A 7 12.27 9.05 13.71
N ASN A 8 13.26 8.25 14.10
CA ASN A 8 14.16 8.55 15.22
C ASN A 8 15.43 9.31 14.76
N GLY A 9 15.54 9.67 13.47
CA GLY A 9 16.63 10.47 12.92
C GLY A 9 17.94 9.70 12.67
N ALA A 10 17.95 8.37 12.78
CA ALA A 10 19.13 7.55 12.53
C ALA A 10 19.40 7.32 11.03
N ILE A 11 18.36 7.43 10.19
CA ILE A 11 18.45 7.32 8.73
C ILE A 11 17.78 8.55 8.10
N ASP A 12 18.41 9.11 7.09
CA ASP A 12 17.83 10.19 6.29
C ASP A 12 16.55 9.74 5.56
N GLY A 13 15.50 10.55 5.66
CA GLY A 13 14.18 10.18 5.15
C GLY A 13 14.11 10.11 3.63
N ASP A 14 14.84 10.98 2.93
CA ASP A 14 14.87 10.98 1.47
C ASP A 14 15.68 9.80 0.93
N ALA A 15 16.84 9.53 1.52
CA ALA A 15 17.64 8.34 1.21
C ALA A 15 16.85 7.05 1.44
N PHE A 16 16.11 6.97 2.55
CA PHE A 16 15.24 5.83 2.83
C PHE A 16 14.14 5.66 1.77
N ARG A 17 13.41 6.73 1.43
CA ARG A 17 12.33 6.67 0.43
C ARG A 17 12.86 6.35 -0.97
N ALA A 18 14.04 6.84 -1.33
CA ALA A 18 14.69 6.52 -2.60
C ALA A 18 15.07 5.03 -2.70
N ALA A 19 15.51 4.42 -1.60
CA ALA A 19 15.86 3.01 -1.54
C ALA A 19 14.65 2.07 -1.37
N HIS A 20 13.53 2.56 -0.85
CA HIS A 20 12.37 1.75 -0.45
C HIS A 20 11.06 2.24 -1.06
N GLY A 21 10.97 2.31 -2.39
CA GLY A 21 9.77 2.79 -3.10
C GLY A 21 8.52 1.93 -2.88
N GLU A 22 8.69 0.65 -2.51
CA GLU A 22 7.61 -0.29 -2.22
C GLU A 22 6.79 0.12 -0.99
N ILE A 23 7.37 0.89 -0.07
CA ILE A 23 6.70 1.32 1.15
C ILE A 23 5.41 2.11 0.85
N PHE A 24 5.42 2.90 -0.22
CA PHE A 24 4.24 3.63 -0.68
C PHE A 24 3.14 2.68 -1.18
N ALA A 25 3.50 1.66 -1.96
CA ALA A 25 2.53 0.70 -2.47
C ALA A 25 1.92 -0.13 -1.32
N THR A 26 2.76 -0.57 -0.37
CA THR A 26 2.32 -1.29 0.83
C THR A 26 1.39 -0.42 1.69
N PHE A 27 1.80 0.81 2.00
CA PHE A 27 0.97 1.71 2.82
C PHE A 27 -0.34 2.07 2.12
N SER A 28 -0.34 2.28 0.80
CA SER A 28 -1.56 2.62 0.05
C SER A 28 -2.68 1.57 0.14
N LYS A 29 -2.34 0.30 0.41
CA LYS A 29 -3.31 -0.79 0.63
C LYS A 29 -3.91 -0.78 2.04
N ILE A 30 -3.12 -0.34 3.03
CA ILE A 30 -3.47 -0.40 4.45
C ILE A 30 -4.16 0.90 4.89
N GLN A 31 -3.67 2.05 4.43
CA GLN A 31 -4.14 3.39 4.79
C GLN A 31 -5.67 3.53 4.82
N PRO A 32 -6.45 3.01 3.83
CA PRO A 32 -7.91 3.17 3.85
C PRO A 32 -8.63 2.46 5.00
N PHE A 33 -7.97 1.49 5.64
CA PHE A 33 -8.51 0.66 6.72
C PHE A 33 -7.67 0.78 8.00
N LEU A 34 -6.74 1.72 8.05
CA LEU A 34 -5.74 1.78 9.11
C LEU A 34 -6.37 2.05 10.49
N GLU A 35 -7.40 2.89 10.54
CA GLU A 35 -8.15 3.17 11.77
C GLU A 35 -8.88 1.92 12.28
N ASP A 36 -9.61 1.22 11.40
CA ASP A 36 -10.29 -0.03 11.73
C ASP A 36 -9.31 -1.11 12.20
N LEU A 37 -8.14 -1.22 11.55
CA LEU A 37 -7.09 -2.15 11.94
C LEU A 37 -6.53 -1.82 13.34
N ARG A 38 -6.25 -0.55 13.63
CA ARG A 38 -5.80 -0.10 14.96
C ARG A 38 -6.84 -0.40 16.03
N ALA A 39 -8.12 -0.16 15.74
CA ALA A 39 -9.22 -0.44 16.65
C ALA A 39 -9.40 -1.94 16.90
N ALA A 40 -9.45 -2.75 15.84
CA ALA A 40 -9.68 -4.20 15.93
C ALA A 40 -8.52 -4.96 16.58
N SER A 41 -7.28 -4.49 16.42
CA SER A 41 -6.09 -5.10 17.03
C SER A 41 -5.75 -4.56 18.42
N HIS A 42 -6.45 -3.52 18.89
CA HIS A 42 -6.09 -2.76 20.10
C HIS A 42 -4.65 -2.21 20.08
N GLU A 43 -4.10 -1.96 18.89
CA GLU A 43 -2.75 -1.43 18.68
C GLU A 43 -2.84 -0.04 18.04
N PRO A 44 -3.00 1.04 18.83
CA PRO A 44 -3.19 2.40 18.30
C PRO A 44 -1.99 2.88 17.48
N GLU A 45 -0.80 2.36 17.80
CA GLU A 45 0.47 2.74 17.19
C GLU A 45 0.81 1.91 15.94
N PHE A 46 -0.09 1.03 15.51
CA PHE A 46 0.12 0.16 14.37
C PHE A 46 0.46 1.00 13.11
N CYS A 47 1.52 0.60 12.41
CA CYS A 47 2.07 1.29 11.24
C CYS A 47 2.49 2.76 11.43
N LYS A 48 2.55 3.33 12.65
CA LYS A 48 2.85 4.76 12.86
C LYS A 48 4.12 5.25 12.17
N HIS A 49 5.18 4.44 12.18
CA HIS A 49 6.46 4.82 11.59
C HIS A 49 6.41 4.76 10.06
N ILE A 50 5.66 3.81 9.50
CA ILE A 50 5.44 3.75 8.05
C ILE A 50 4.63 4.99 7.62
N GLU A 51 3.54 5.27 8.34
CA GLU A 51 2.68 6.44 8.09
C GLU A 51 3.51 7.73 8.11
N ALA A 52 4.30 7.96 9.15
CA ALA A 52 5.14 9.15 9.24
C ALA A 52 6.16 9.26 8.09
N VAL A 53 6.83 8.17 7.73
CA VAL A 53 7.83 8.17 6.63
C VAL A 53 7.18 8.45 5.27
N VAL A 54 6.01 7.86 5.03
CA VAL A 54 5.27 8.01 3.77
C VAL A 54 4.66 9.40 3.64
N LEU A 55 4.00 9.89 4.69
CA LEU A 55 3.34 11.21 4.69
C LEU A 55 4.33 12.39 4.74
N ALA A 56 5.59 12.14 5.14
CA ALA A 56 6.64 13.15 5.05
C ALA A 56 7.15 13.40 3.62
N ALA A 57 6.73 12.63 2.61
CA ALA A 57 7.06 12.92 1.22
C ALA A 57 6.27 14.14 0.71
N PRO A 58 6.88 15.09 -0.02
CA PRO A 58 6.18 16.30 -0.49
C PRO A 58 4.93 16.04 -1.33
N ASP A 59 4.91 14.94 -2.08
CA ASP A 59 3.84 14.53 -2.98
C ASP A 59 3.13 13.23 -2.51
N ALA A 60 3.17 12.94 -1.20
CA ALA A 60 2.68 11.69 -0.62
C ALA A 60 1.27 11.30 -1.11
N GLU A 61 0.29 12.21 -1.03
CA GLU A 61 -1.09 11.91 -1.40
C GLU A 61 -1.25 11.61 -2.90
N ALA A 62 -0.50 12.30 -3.75
CA ALA A 62 -0.49 12.04 -5.19
C ALA A 62 0.12 10.66 -5.50
N ILE A 63 1.20 10.28 -4.81
CA ILE A 63 1.79 8.94 -4.93
C ILE A 63 0.78 7.88 -4.48
N LEU A 64 0.16 8.06 -3.31
CA LEU A 64 -0.77 7.09 -2.74
C LEU A 64 -2.01 6.90 -3.62
N THR A 65 -2.56 7.98 -4.14
CA THR A 65 -3.69 7.94 -5.08
C THR A 65 -3.33 7.17 -6.35
N ARG A 66 -2.21 7.52 -7.00
CA ARG A 66 -1.71 6.81 -8.19
C ARG A 66 -1.51 5.32 -7.93
N ARG A 67 -0.97 4.95 -6.76
CA ARG A 67 -0.77 3.54 -6.37
C ARG A 67 -2.10 2.81 -6.16
N ARG A 68 -3.07 3.41 -5.48
CA ARG A 68 -4.41 2.84 -5.28
C ARG A 68 -5.12 2.58 -6.60
N GLU A 69 -5.06 3.53 -7.53
CA GLU A 69 -5.65 3.39 -8.87
C GLU A 69 -4.99 2.26 -9.67
N ALA A 70 -3.66 2.19 -9.68
CA ALA A 70 -2.92 1.12 -10.34
C ALA A 70 -3.30 -0.27 -9.78
N ILE A 71 -3.44 -0.38 -8.45
CA ILE A 71 -3.85 -1.63 -7.79
C ILE A 71 -5.28 -2.01 -8.17
N ARG A 72 -6.23 -1.05 -8.16
CA ARG A 72 -7.62 -1.32 -8.60
C ARG A 72 -7.67 -1.79 -10.06
N ALA A 73 -6.94 -1.12 -10.95
CA ALA A 73 -6.87 -1.49 -12.36
C ALA A 73 -6.29 -2.90 -12.54
N ALA A 74 -5.22 -3.25 -11.82
CA ALA A 74 -4.65 -4.59 -11.86
C ALA A 74 -5.65 -5.65 -11.36
N ALA A 75 -6.35 -5.38 -10.25
CA ALA A 75 -7.36 -6.28 -9.71
C ALA A 75 -8.54 -6.49 -10.68
N GLN A 76 -8.97 -5.44 -11.39
CA GLN A 76 -10.01 -5.55 -12.43
C GLN A 76 -9.56 -6.42 -13.61
N ARG A 77 -8.31 -6.27 -14.07
CA ARG A 77 -7.76 -7.11 -15.15
C ARG A 77 -7.66 -8.59 -14.74
N LEU A 78 -7.20 -8.86 -13.51
CA LEU A 78 -7.15 -10.23 -12.98
C LEU A 78 -8.54 -10.86 -12.90
N LYS A 79 -9.55 -10.10 -12.45
CA LYS A 79 -10.94 -10.57 -12.44
C LYS A 79 -11.45 -10.85 -13.86
N ALA A 80 -11.25 -9.95 -14.81
CA ALA A 80 -11.69 -10.13 -16.19
C ALA A 80 -11.06 -11.38 -16.84
N ALA A 81 -9.75 -11.59 -16.67
CA ALA A 81 -9.06 -12.77 -17.18
C ALA A 81 -9.60 -14.09 -16.58
N SER A 82 -9.99 -14.09 -15.30
CA SER A 82 -10.59 -15.26 -14.66
C SER A 82 -12.03 -15.55 -15.11
N THR A 83 -12.77 -14.53 -15.55
CA THR A 83 -14.15 -14.68 -16.06
C THR A 83 -14.15 -15.26 -17.47
N ASP A 84 -13.20 -14.86 -18.32
CA ASP A 84 -13.06 -15.41 -19.69
C ASP A 84 -12.68 -16.90 -19.69
N GLU A 85 -11.78 -17.34 -18.80
CA GLU A 85 -11.44 -18.78 -18.68
C GLU A 85 -12.60 -19.64 -18.17
N SER A 86 -13.49 -19.07 -17.36
CA SER A 86 -14.64 -19.79 -16.80
C SER A 86 -15.75 -19.97 -17.85
N GLY A 87 -15.98 -18.96 -18.71
CA GLY A 87 -16.94 -19.03 -19.81
C GLY A 87 -16.51 -19.98 -20.93
N ASN A 88 -15.20 -20.11 -21.20
CA ASN A 88 -14.71 -21.04 -22.22
C ASN A 88 -14.84 -22.53 -21.81
N LYS A 89 -14.71 -22.86 -20.51
CA LYS A 89 -14.82 -24.24 -20.02
C LYS A 89 -16.25 -24.78 -19.97
N GLU A 90 -17.26 -23.91 -19.95
CA GLU A 90 -18.68 -24.29 -19.92
C GLU A 90 -19.26 -24.51 -21.34
N SER A 91 -18.60 -23.98 -22.38
CA SER A 91 -18.95 -24.21 -23.79
C SER A 91 -18.37 -25.50 -24.39
N GLU A 92 -17.45 -26.17 -23.69
CA GLU A 92 -16.76 -27.39 -24.15
C GLU A 92 -17.29 -28.69 -23.48
N ARG A 93 -18.38 -28.61 -22.71
CA ARG A 93 -19.02 -29.77 -22.04
C ARG A 93 -20.40 -30.10 -22.59
#